data_AF-A0A4Y2P157-F1
#
_entry.id   AF-A0A4Y2P157-F1
#
_cell.length_a   1.000
_cell.length_b   1.000
_cell.length_c   1.000
_cell.angle_alpha   90.00
_cell.angle_beta   90.00
_cell.angle_gamma   90.00
#
_symmetry.space_group_name_H-M   'P 1'
#
loop_
_entity.id
_entity.type
_entity.pdbx_description
1 polymer ?
#
loop_
_entity_poly.entity_id
_entity_poly.type
_entity_poly.pdbx_seq_one_letter_code
_entity_poly.pdbx_strand_id
1 'polypeptide(L)'
;MKIKMIRSKPNFCLLSTNNSEYNVVLEHASRFVRKVKVSPDVSLGHAKALEKTLAKYPIDRVVCKTYSAPKGSLSFMQDNVFLGSMRKRLIVTFVKNAAINGQYSLNPFNFTNLTS
;
A
#
# COMPACT_ATOMS: atom_id res chain seq x y z
N MET A 1 6.99 14.69 10.77
CA MET A 1 6.31 13.63 9.98
C MET A 1 5.98 12.46 10.90
N LYS A 2 4.71 12.04 10.96
CA LYS A 2 4.27 10.87 11.76
C LYS A 2 4.01 9.69 10.81
N ILE A 3 4.61 8.54 11.09
CA ILE A 3 4.46 7.32 10.27
C ILE A 3 3.73 6.28 11.13
N LYS A 4 2.63 5.71 10.61
CA LYS A 4 1.89 4.61 11.24
C LYS A 4 2.03 3.37 10.36
N MET A 5 2.45 2.26 10.96
CA MET A 5 2.47 0.95 10.31
C MET A 5 1.32 0.12 10.90
N ILE A 6 0.54 -0.53 10.04
CA ILE A 6 -0.63 -1.31 10.44
C ILE A 6 -0.40 -2.73 9.95
N ARG A 7 -0.52 -3.70 10.84
CA ARG A 7 -0.39 -5.11 10.52
C ARG A 7 -1.60 -5.57 9.68
N SER A 8 -1.34 -6.33 8.63
CA SER A 8 -2.38 -7.04 7.87
C SER A 8 -3.07 -8.12 8.73
N LYS A 9 -4.28 -8.53 8.33
CA LYS A 9 -4.98 -9.65 8.97
C LYS A 9 -4.17 -10.97 8.80
N PRO A 10 -4.28 -11.94 9.72
CA PRO A 10 -3.46 -13.17 9.70
C PRO A 10 -3.52 -13.97 8.39
N ASN A 11 -4.70 -13.98 7.77
CA ASN A 11 -4.97 -14.63 6.49
C ASN A 11 -4.22 -14.03 5.28
N PHE A 12 -3.54 -12.89 5.47
CA PHE A 12 -2.66 -12.28 4.46
C PHE A 12 -1.18 -12.29 4.88
N CYS A 13 -0.83 -12.92 6.00
CA CYS A 13 0.54 -12.94 6.49
C CYS A 13 1.36 -14.09 5.90
N LEU A 14 0.71 -15.16 5.42
CA LEU A 14 1.35 -16.41 5.01
C LEU A 14 0.65 -16.97 3.77
N LEU A 15 1.37 -17.80 3.01
CA LEU A 15 0.80 -18.67 1.98
C LEU A 15 0.95 -20.12 2.43
N SER A 16 -0.10 -20.91 2.25
CA SER A 16 -0.09 -22.34 2.58
C SER A 16 -0.81 -23.15 1.51
N THR A 17 -0.30 -24.35 1.22
CA THR A 17 -1.00 -25.30 0.35
C THR A 17 -2.29 -25.81 0.98
N ASN A 18 -2.36 -25.84 2.31
CA ASN A 18 -3.54 -26.24 3.07
C ASN A 18 -4.30 -25.01 3.53
N ASN A 19 -5.62 -24.98 3.31
CA ASN A 19 -6.46 -23.86 3.71
C ASN A 19 -6.91 -23.96 5.19
N SER A 20 -5.97 -24.25 6.08
CA SER A 20 -6.19 -24.27 7.53
C SER A 20 -5.95 -22.89 8.14
N GLU A 21 -6.62 -22.58 9.25
CA GLU A 21 -6.36 -21.34 9.97
C GLU A 21 -4.99 -21.38 10.66
N TYR A 22 -4.24 -20.30 10.53
CA TYR A 22 -2.95 -20.13 11.19
C TYR A 22 -2.99 -18.95 12.14
N ASN A 23 -2.51 -19.17 13.37
CA ASN A 23 -2.26 -18.08 14.30
C ASN A 23 -0.86 -17.52 14.07
N VAL A 24 -0.78 -16.24 13.69
CA VAL A 24 0.50 -15.55 13.49
C VAL A 24 0.69 -14.56 14.62
N VAL A 25 1.71 -14.78 15.45
CA VAL A 25 2.07 -13.90 16.55
C VAL A 25 3.34 -13.14 16.18
N LEU A 26 3.32 -11.82 16.34
CA LEU A 26 4.53 -11.00 16.22
C LEU A 26 5.12 -10.85 17.62
N GLU A 27 6.17 -11.59 17.92
CA GLU A 27 6.82 -11.54 19.24
C GLU A 27 7.57 -10.23 19.45
N HIS A 28 8.31 -9.79 18.42
CA HIS A 28 9.07 -8.55 18.44
C HIS A 28 9.09 -7.91 17.06
N ALA A 29 8.96 -6.59 17.00
CA ALA A 29 9.05 -5.82 15.76
C ALA A 29 9.85 -4.53 15.99
N SER A 30 11.04 -4.45 15.41
CA SER A 30 11.91 -3.27 15.45
C SER A 30 12.02 -2.61 14.09
N ARG A 31 12.06 -1.27 14.07
CA ARG A 31 12.29 -0.49 12.85
C ARG A 31 13.61 0.27 12.95
N PHE A 32 14.50 0.02 12.01
CA PHE A 32 15.73 0.78 11.87
C PHE A 32 15.53 1.91 10.86
N VAL A 33 15.77 3.15 11.29
CA VAL A 33 15.70 4.33 10.44
C VAL A 33 17.10 4.94 10.35
N ARG A 34 17.66 4.99 9.15
CA ARG A 34 18.95 5.64 8.92
C ARG A 34 18.76 7.15 8.98
N LYS A 35 19.63 7.82 9.73
CA LYS A 35 19.68 9.28 9.81
C LYS A 35 21.09 9.73 9.46
N VAL A 36 21.21 10.69 8.56
CA VAL A 36 22.49 11.29 8.20
C VAL A 36 22.74 12.47 9.14
N LYS A 37 23.92 12.52 9.76
CA LYS A 37 24.39 13.71 10.46
C LYS A 37 24.93 14.69 9.42
N VAL A 38 24.35 15.87 9.35
CA VAL A 38 24.77 16.93 8.44
C VAL A 38 25.72 17.88 9.20
N SER A 39 26.60 18.57 8.49
CA SER A 39 27.49 19.55 9.13
C SER A 39 26.69 20.68 9.80
N PRO A 40 27.23 21.30 10.86
CA PRO A 40 26.55 22.38 11.58
C PRO A 40 26.10 23.54 10.67
N ASP A 41 26.94 23.93 9.71
CA ASP A 41 26.64 25.04 8.79
C ASP A 41 25.42 24.75 7.90
N VAL A 42 25.30 23.52 7.39
CA VAL A 42 24.14 23.11 6.58
C VAL A 42 22.88 23.05 7.44
N SER A 43 22.98 22.58 8.68
CA SER A 43 21.86 22.57 9.62
C SER A 43 21.37 23.98 9.94
N LEU A 44 22.30 24.93 10.16
CA LEU A 44 21.98 26.35 10.38
C LEU A 44 21.33 26.96 9.13
N GLY A 45 21.86 26.66 7.95
CA GLY A 45 21.29 27.08 6.68
C GLY A 45 19.84 26.60 6.49
N HIS A 46 19.58 25.32 6.80
CA HIS A 46 18.22 24.77 6.78
C HIS A 46 17.30 25.46 7.80
N ALA A 47 17.77 25.73 9.02
CA ALA A 47 16.96 26.44 10.03
C ALA A 47 16.56 27.84 9.55
N LYS A 48 17.50 28.63 9.03
CA LYS A 48 17.23 29.96 8.45
C LYS A 48 16.31 29.90 7.23
N ALA A 49 16.42 28.86 6.40
CA ALA A 49 15.53 28.68 5.25
C ALA A 49 14.09 28.36 5.70
N LEU A 50 13.94 27.56 6.75
CA LEU A 50 12.65 27.19 7.34
C LEU A 50 11.94 28.36 8.03
N GLU A 51 12.68 29.36 8.53
CA GLU A 51 12.10 30.61 9.03
C GLU A 51 11.40 31.41 7.91
N LYS A 52 11.93 31.35 6.69
CA LYS A 52 11.42 32.12 5.54
C LYS A 52 10.41 31.35 4.71
N THR A 53 10.59 30.03 4.60
CA THR A 53 9.82 29.18 3.68
C THR A 53 9.47 27.84 4.33
N LEU A 54 8.22 27.42 4.15
CA LEU A 54 7.77 26.11 4.64
C LEU A 54 8.40 24.97 3.83
N ALA A 55 8.93 23.96 4.51
CA ALA A 55 9.37 22.74 3.84
C ALA A 55 8.17 21.94 3.30
N LYS A 56 8.24 21.60 2.02
CA LYS A 56 7.25 20.74 1.34
C LYS A 56 7.74 19.30 1.34
N TYR A 57 6.90 18.39 1.85
CA TYR A 57 7.14 16.95 1.85
C TYR A 57 6.03 16.25 1.07
N PRO A 58 6.06 16.28 -0.27
CA PRO A 58 5.04 15.62 -1.09
C PRO A 58 5.05 14.11 -0.83
N ILE A 59 3.87 13.54 -0.60
CA ILE A 59 3.70 12.10 -0.40
C ILE A 59 2.77 11.58 -1.50
N ASP A 60 3.31 10.75 -2.39
CA ASP A 60 2.50 10.05 -3.37
C ASP A 60 1.73 8.92 -2.67
N ARG A 61 0.41 9.08 -2.57
CA ARG A 61 -0.48 8.06 -1.99
C ARG A 61 -1.07 7.20 -3.09
N VAL A 62 -0.80 5.90 -3.01
CA VAL A 62 -1.52 4.88 -3.80
C VAL A 62 -2.84 4.57 -3.09
N VAL A 63 -3.94 4.57 -3.85
CA VAL A 63 -5.26 4.18 -3.35
C VAL A 63 -5.68 2.95 -4.13
N CYS A 64 -5.93 1.84 -3.42
CA CYS A 64 -6.49 0.63 -4.00
C CYS A 64 -8.01 0.64 -3.77
N LYS A 65 -8.77 0.47 -4.85
CA LYS A 65 -10.22 0.21 -4.79
C LYS A 65 -10.47 -1.16 -5.39
N THR A 66 -11.27 -1.98 -4.70
CA THR A 66 -11.59 -3.33 -5.13
C THR A 66 -13.05 -3.41 -5.51
N TYR A 67 -13.33 -4.01 -6.65
CA TYR A 67 -14.68 -4.23 -7.16
C TYR A 67 -14.85 -5.71 -7.49
N SER A 68 -16.06 -6.25 -7.26
CA SER A 68 -16.38 -7.63 -7.59
C SER A 68 -17.06 -7.69 -8.95
N ALA A 69 -16.41 -8.35 -9.91
CA ALA A 69 -17.00 -8.67 -11.21
C ALA A 69 -17.61 -10.08 -11.18
N PRO A 70 -18.90 -10.26 -11.52
CA PRO A 70 -19.53 -11.57 -11.58
C PRO A 70 -18.89 -12.48 -12.64
N LYS A 71 -18.92 -13.79 -12.40
CA LYS A 71 -18.45 -14.78 -13.38
C LYS A 71 -19.36 -14.75 -14.61
N GLY A 72 -18.76 -14.70 -15.80
CA GLY A 72 -19.49 -14.69 -17.07
C GLY A 72 -19.90 -13.31 -17.56
N SER A 73 -19.60 -12.23 -16.82
CA SER A 73 -19.80 -10.87 -17.30
C SER A 73 -18.80 -10.56 -18.42
N LEU A 74 -19.32 -10.12 -19.58
CA LEU A 74 -18.51 -9.62 -20.70
C LEU A 74 -18.11 -8.16 -20.53
N SER A 75 -18.91 -7.39 -19.81
CA SER A 75 -18.67 -5.98 -19.52
C SER A 75 -18.82 -5.72 -18.02
N PHE A 76 -17.94 -4.86 -17.50
CA PHE A 76 -17.98 -4.36 -16.14
C PHE A 76 -17.70 -2.86 -16.18
N MET A 77 -18.69 -2.06 -15.77
CA MET A 77 -18.60 -0.60 -15.76
C MET A 77 -18.60 -0.12 -14.32
N GLN A 78 -17.64 0.72 -13.98
CA GLN A 78 -17.53 1.31 -12.65
C GLN A 78 -17.26 2.80 -12.78
N ASP A 79 -18.26 3.59 -12.41
CA ASP A 79 -18.15 5.04 -12.43
C ASP A 79 -17.37 5.54 -11.20
N ASN A 80 -16.81 6.74 -11.34
CA ASN A 80 -16.18 7.50 -10.25
C ASN A 80 -15.05 6.72 -9.52
N VAL A 81 -14.23 5.98 -10.29
CA VAL A 81 -13.06 5.26 -9.77
C VAL A 81 -12.11 6.21 -9.03
N PHE A 82 -12.05 7.48 -9.42
CA PHE A 82 -11.39 8.54 -8.68
C PHE A 82 -12.40 9.59 -8.23
N LEU A 83 -12.50 9.80 -6.91
CA LEU A 83 -13.25 10.92 -6.34
C LEU A 83 -12.24 12.04 -6.04
N GLY A 84 -12.38 13.17 -6.74
CA GLY A 84 -11.50 14.34 -6.59
C GLY A 84 -10.30 14.35 -7.55
N SER A 85 -9.10 14.63 -7.03
CA SER A 85 -7.90 14.83 -7.84
C SER A 85 -7.50 13.58 -8.64
N MET A 86 -7.30 13.77 -9.95
CA MET A 86 -6.85 12.73 -10.88
C MET A 86 -5.46 12.23 -10.48
N ARG A 87 -5.29 10.92 -10.45
CA ARG A 87 -4.01 10.28 -10.12
C ARG A 87 -3.10 10.29 -11.35
N LYS A 88 -1.79 10.41 -11.12
CA LYS A 88 -0.77 10.39 -12.19
C LYS A 88 -0.70 9.06 -12.94
N ARG A 89 -1.19 7.97 -12.34
CA ARG A 89 -1.18 6.62 -12.89
C ARG A 89 -2.41 5.86 -12.41
N LEU A 90 -3.04 5.13 -13.33
CA LEU A 90 -4.06 4.12 -13.05
C LEU A 90 -3.46 2.76 -13.40
N ILE A 91 -3.64 1.77 -12.53
CA ILE A 91 -3.28 0.38 -12.82
C ILE A 91 -4.54 -0.44 -12.56
N VAL A 92 -4.94 -1.24 -13.55
CA VAL A 92 -6.07 -2.15 -13.43
C VAL A 92 -5.52 -3.57 -13.39
N THR A 93 -5.92 -4.32 -12.36
CA THR A 93 -5.48 -5.69 -12.15
C THR A 93 -6.65 -6.57 -11.78
N PHE A 94 -6.63 -7.81 -12.28
CA PHE A 94 -7.60 -8.83 -11.90
C PHE A 94 -6.97 -9.84 -10.94
N VAL A 95 -7.74 -10.23 -9.95
CA VAL A 95 -7.37 -11.23 -8.95
C VAL A 95 -8.61 -12.03 -8.56
N LYS A 96 -8.43 -13.31 -8.20
CA LYS A 96 -9.53 -14.15 -7.74
C LYS A 96 -10.13 -13.57 -6.46
N ASN A 97 -11.47 -13.50 -6.39
CA ASN A 97 -12.19 -12.98 -5.22
C ASN A 97 -11.77 -13.70 -3.91
N ALA A 98 -11.56 -15.02 -3.97
CA ALA A 98 -11.11 -15.79 -2.82
C ALA A 98 -9.71 -15.40 -2.31
N ALA A 99 -8.81 -14.89 -3.17
CA ALA A 99 -7.51 -14.37 -2.75
C ALA A 99 -7.65 -13.05 -1.98
N ILE A 100 -8.56 -12.16 -2.43
CA ILE A 100 -8.87 -10.90 -1.72
C ILE A 100 -9.53 -11.16 -0.37
N ASN A 101 -10.27 -12.25 -0.22
CA ASN A 101 -10.85 -12.65 1.06
C ASN A 101 -9.86 -13.38 1.98
N GLY A 102 -8.63 -13.64 1.51
CA GLY A 102 -7.55 -14.24 2.29
C GLY A 102 -7.64 -15.76 2.39
N GLN A 103 -7.98 -16.43 1.30
CA GLN A 103 -7.75 -17.88 1.20
C GLN A 103 -6.23 -18.14 1.21
N TYR A 104 -5.74 -18.98 2.12
CA TYR A 104 -4.30 -19.16 2.35
C TYR A 104 -3.54 -19.76 1.14
N SER A 105 -4.24 -20.48 0.26
CA SER A 105 -3.67 -21.03 -0.96
C SER A 105 -3.55 -20.03 -2.11
N LEU A 106 -4.08 -18.81 -1.94
CA LEU A 106 -4.11 -17.79 -2.97
C LEU A 106 -3.49 -16.48 -2.46
N ASN A 107 -2.75 -15.79 -3.33
CA ASN A 107 -2.10 -14.53 -2.99
C ASN A 107 -2.87 -13.33 -3.60
N PRO A 108 -3.34 -12.35 -2.80
CA PRO A 108 -4.02 -11.17 -3.33
C PRO A 108 -3.12 -10.23 -4.14
N PHE A 109 -1.80 -10.40 -4.07
CA PHE A 109 -0.80 -9.63 -4.81
C PHE A 109 -0.32 -10.33 -6.08
N ASN A 110 -0.82 -11.53 -6.37
CA ASN A 110 -0.51 -12.23 -7.61
C ASN A 110 -1.51 -11.83 -8.70
N PHE A 111 -1.15 -10.82 -9.48
CA PHE A 111 -1.98 -10.28 -10.55
C PHE A 111 -1.76 -11.07 -11.84
N THR A 112 -2.78 -11.83 -12.27
CA THR A 112 -2.69 -12.63 -13.50
C THR A 112 -2.83 -11.82 -14.77
N ASN A 113 -3.55 -10.69 -14.72
CA ASN A 113 -3.73 -9.79 -15.86
C ASN A 113 -3.47 -8.37 -15.36
N LEU A 114 -2.32 -7.82 -15.74
CA LEU A 114 -1.90 -6.45 -15.43
C LEU A 114 -1.82 -5.67 -16.75
N THR A 115 -2.57 -4.59 -16.85
CA THR A 115 -2.48 -3.65 -17.98
C THR A 115 -2.16 -2.28 -17.39
N SER A 116 -1.01 -1.72 -17.78
CA SER A 116 -0.45 -0.45 -17.28
C SER A 116 -0.76 0.72 -18.19
#